data_AF-A0AAD6V494-F1
#
_entry.id   AF-A0AAD6V494-F1
#
_cell.length_a   1.000
_cell.length_b   1.000
_cell.length_c   1.000
_cell.angle_alpha   90.00
_cell.angle_beta   90.00
_cell.angle_gamma   90.00
#
_symmetry.space_group_name_H-M   'P 1'
#
loop_
_entity.id
_entity.type
_entity.pdbx_description
1 polymer ?
#
loop_
_entity_poly.entity_id
_entity_poly.type
_entity_poly.pdbx_seq_one_letter_code
_entity_poly.pdbx_strand_id
1 'polypeptide(L)'
;MERGNAYVVGLEPPWEILNLIAAHKYKRHDQQYPSFMYADDSFDEDDPRIGLCQGTVVVRTLRHQWTTPRSAIRGLGEKSIPPDANARIHDVDKVMPPMVGYAVSQAYVSMMPNDWDKVPKVKELYDQIIQDFADSPVWAQKTLDFLTSEVFDGLAAPRPDDDDVHDDPSPAMNHRAQIADLARREREEAAAAAAAAAEHN
;
A
#
# COMPACT_ATOMS: atom_id res chain seq x y z
N MET A 1 -36.63 -33.84 -5.13
CA MET A 1 -36.15 -32.58 -5.73
C MET A 1 -35.17 -31.96 -4.77
N GLU A 2 -33.91 -32.34 -4.96
CA GLU A 2 -32.77 -31.76 -4.28
C GLU A 2 -32.57 -30.33 -4.78
N ARG A 3 -32.36 -29.38 -3.86
CA ARG A 3 -31.67 -28.13 -4.16
C ARG A 3 -30.50 -27.97 -3.18
N GLY A 4 -29.36 -28.44 -3.67
CA GLY A 4 -28.03 -27.84 -3.54
C GLY A 4 -27.68 -27.15 -2.24
N ASN A 5 -27.09 -27.92 -1.35
CA ASN A 5 -26.15 -27.44 -0.33
C ASN A 5 -24.83 -27.04 -1.02
N ALA A 6 -24.42 -25.78 -0.96
CA ALA A 6 -23.07 -25.33 -1.31
C ALA A 6 -22.68 -24.11 -0.46
N TYR A 7 -21.80 -24.37 0.49
CA TYR A 7 -21.17 -23.52 1.50
C TYR A 7 -20.33 -22.35 0.97
N VAL A 8 -20.19 -21.28 1.78
CA VAL A 8 -18.87 -20.70 2.11
C VAL A 8 -18.82 -20.41 3.62
N VAL A 9 -17.64 -20.63 4.20
CA VAL A 9 -17.33 -20.83 5.61
C VAL A 9 -17.20 -19.52 6.39
N GLY A 10 -17.86 -19.41 7.55
CA GLY A 10 -17.19 -18.92 8.76
C GLY A 10 -17.27 -17.44 9.18
N LEU A 11 -18.35 -16.70 8.93
CA LEU A 11 -18.58 -15.41 9.61
C LEU A 11 -19.90 -15.44 10.38
N GLU A 12 -19.79 -15.39 11.71
CA GLU A 12 -20.92 -15.23 12.62
C GLU A 12 -21.62 -13.89 12.35
N PRO A 13 -22.95 -13.79 12.56
CA PRO A 13 -23.69 -12.55 12.37
C PRO A 13 -23.08 -11.38 13.17
N PRO A 14 -23.15 -10.13 12.66
CA PRO A 14 -22.38 -8.99 13.19
C PRO A 14 -22.51 -8.74 14.71
N TRP A 15 -23.68 -9.01 15.29
CA TRP A 15 -23.92 -8.85 16.74
C TRP A 15 -23.22 -9.93 17.60
N GLU A 16 -23.02 -11.14 17.08
CA GLU A 16 -22.26 -12.20 17.75
C GLU A 16 -20.77 -11.85 17.76
N ILE A 17 -20.25 -11.28 16.67
CA ILE A 17 -18.88 -10.77 16.59
C ILE A 17 -18.64 -9.67 17.63
N LEU A 18 -19.55 -8.69 17.76
CA LEU A 18 -19.43 -7.62 18.75
C LEU A 18 -19.38 -8.17 20.19
N ASN A 19 -20.19 -9.19 20.48
CA ASN A 19 -20.19 -9.87 21.78
C ASN A 19 -18.88 -10.64 22.02
N LEU A 20 -18.34 -11.30 20.99
CA LEU A 20 -17.04 -11.98 21.08
C LEU A 20 -15.88 -11.01 21.25
N ILE A 21 -15.93 -9.84 20.60
CA ILE A 21 -14.94 -8.76 20.77
C ILE A 21 -14.99 -8.23 22.20
N ALA A 22 -16.19 -7.89 22.69
CA ALA A 22 -16.40 -7.41 24.06
C ALA A 22 -15.96 -8.47 25.12
N ALA A 23 -16.10 -9.75 24.79
CA ALA A 23 -15.66 -10.86 25.63
C ALA A 23 -14.17 -11.24 25.46
N HIS A 24 -13.41 -10.54 24.61
CA HIS A 24 -12.02 -10.87 24.24
C HIS A 24 -11.82 -12.29 23.66
N LYS A 25 -12.88 -12.87 23.06
CA LYS A 25 -12.89 -14.23 22.48
C LYS A 25 -12.82 -14.23 20.95
N TYR A 26 -12.92 -13.07 20.32
CA TYR A 26 -12.80 -12.96 18.87
C TYR A 26 -11.35 -13.17 18.42
N LYS A 27 -11.11 -14.24 17.66
CA LYS A 27 -9.82 -14.50 17.01
C LYS A 27 -9.91 -14.01 15.56
N ARG A 28 -9.19 -12.93 15.24
CA ARG A 28 -9.09 -12.42 13.87
C ARG A 28 -8.56 -13.51 12.94
N HIS A 29 -9.15 -13.63 11.76
CA HIS A 29 -8.65 -14.53 10.73
C HIS A 29 -7.47 -13.87 10.00
N ASP A 30 -6.40 -14.62 9.72
CA ASP A 30 -5.16 -14.09 9.14
C ASP A 30 -5.36 -13.49 7.72
N GLN A 31 -6.50 -13.76 7.09
CA GLN A 31 -6.87 -13.26 5.76
C GLN A 31 -7.69 -11.96 5.78
N GLN A 32 -8.04 -11.44 6.95
CA GLN A 32 -8.84 -10.21 7.06
C GLN A 32 -7.92 -8.99 7.17
N TYR A 33 -8.12 -7.97 6.34
CA TYR A 33 -7.43 -6.69 6.49
C TYR A 33 -7.89 -5.95 7.77
N PRO A 34 -7.01 -5.15 8.40
CA PRO A 34 -7.43 -4.20 9.43
C PRO A 34 -8.49 -3.23 8.92
N SER A 35 -9.50 -2.93 9.73
CA SER A 35 -10.61 -2.04 9.35
C SER A 35 -10.16 -0.64 8.93
N PHE A 36 -9.11 -0.10 9.52
CA PHE A 36 -8.60 1.25 9.18
C PHE A 36 -8.12 1.39 7.73
N MET A 37 -7.88 0.27 7.03
CA MET A 37 -7.50 0.29 5.63
C MET A 37 -8.66 0.66 4.71
N TYR A 38 -9.90 0.49 5.18
CA TYR A 38 -11.09 0.79 4.40
C TYR A 38 -11.54 2.23 4.64
N ALA A 39 -12.08 2.86 3.60
CA ALA A 39 -12.83 4.09 3.77
C ALA A 39 -14.11 3.82 4.58
N ASP A 40 -14.61 4.83 5.31
CA ASP A 40 -15.80 4.69 6.13
C ASP A 40 -16.97 4.17 5.28
N ASP A 41 -17.64 3.12 5.77
CA ASP A 41 -18.79 2.45 5.12
C ASP A 41 -18.55 1.90 3.70
N SER A 42 -17.29 1.71 3.30
CA SER A 42 -16.94 1.21 1.95
C SER A 42 -16.75 -0.30 1.83
N PHE A 43 -16.69 -1.01 2.97
CA PHE A 43 -16.47 -2.45 2.96
C PHE A 43 -17.67 -3.19 2.37
N ASP A 44 -17.42 -3.96 1.31
CA ASP A 44 -18.40 -4.83 0.66
C ASP A 44 -17.96 -6.29 0.84
N GLU A 45 -18.87 -7.14 1.33
CA GLU A 45 -18.60 -8.57 1.54
C GLU A 45 -18.45 -9.33 0.21
N ASP A 46 -19.14 -8.88 -0.83
CA ASP A 46 -19.12 -9.50 -2.16
C ASP A 46 -17.90 -9.04 -2.99
N ASP A 47 -17.33 -7.87 -2.67
CA ASP A 47 -16.06 -7.39 -3.22
C ASP A 47 -15.17 -6.72 -2.14
N PRO A 48 -14.38 -7.52 -1.40
CA PRO A 48 -13.54 -7.03 -0.31
C PRO A 48 -12.45 -6.02 -0.71
N ARG A 49 -12.25 -5.76 -2.01
CA ARG A 49 -11.29 -4.76 -2.49
C ARG A 49 -11.90 -3.37 -2.59
N ILE A 50 -13.24 -3.24 -2.56
CA ILE A 50 -13.90 -1.93 -2.55
C ILE A 50 -13.45 -1.17 -1.30
N GLY A 51 -12.93 0.04 -1.53
CA GLY A 51 -12.43 0.92 -0.46
C GLY A 51 -11.15 0.46 0.24
N LEU A 52 -10.58 -0.69 -0.12
CA LEU A 52 -9.34 -1.20 0.45
C LEU A 52 -8.18 -0.23 0.16
N CYS A 53 -7.36 0.04 1.17
CA CYS A 53 -6.28 1.04 1.18
C CYS A 53 -6.71 2.50 1.03
N GLN A 54 -8.01 2.81 0.97
CA GLN A 54 -8.55 4.17 0.86
C GLN A 54 -8.96 4.78 2.21
N GLY A 55 -8.73 4.04 3.31
CA GLY A 55 -9.06 4.51 4.65
C GLY A 55 -8.31 5.78 5.06
N THR A 56 -8.99 6.63 5.83
CA THR A 56 -8.48 7.92 6.29
C THR A 56 -7.13 7.79 7.00
N VAL A 57 -6.91 6.72 7.77
CA VAL A 57 -5.64 6.47 8.46
C VAL A 57 -4.50 6.22 7.46
N VAL A 58 -4.75 5.48 6.38
CA VAL A 58 -3.76 5.23 5.32
C VAL A 58 -3.37 6.54 4.64
N VAL A 59 -4.37 7.35 4.24
CA VAL A 59 -4.15 8.66 3.61
C VAL A 59 -3.32 9.58 4.51
N ARG A 60 -3.69 9.68 5.80
CA ARG A 60 -2.96 10.51 6.78
C ARG A 60 -1.54 10.05 6.98
N THR A 61 -1.31 8.73 6.99
CA THR A 61 0.03 8.15 7.16
C THR A 61 0.90 8.45 5.95
N LEU A 62 0.36 8.31 4.73
CA LEU A 62 1.05 8.68 3.50
C LEU A 62 1.38 10.17 3.47
N ARG A 63 0.42 11.06 3.80
CA ARG A 63 0.67 12.50 3.90
C ARG A 63 1.77 12.80 4.93
N HIS A 64 1.72 12.17 6.11
CA HIS A 64 2.74 12.36 7.14
C HIS A 64 4.14 11.95 6.66
N GLN A 65 4.25 10.84 5.93
CA GLN A 65 5.51 10.30 5.40
C GLN A 65 6.08 11.12 4.24
N TRP A 66 5.24 11.55 3.30
CA TRP A 66 5.69 12.11 2.02
C TRP A 66 5.62 13.63 1.94
N THR A 67 4.70 14.24 2.67
CA THR A 67 4.55 15.70 2.67
C THR A 67 5.15 16.26 3.97
N THR A 68 4.33 16.58 4.96
CA THR A 68 4.79 17.01 6.28
C THR A 68 3.82 16.55 7.37
N PRO A 69 4.25 16.52 8.64
CA PRO A 69 3.34 16.23 9.75
C PRO A 69 2.13 17.19 9.84
N ARG A 70 2.31 18.45 9.40
CA ARG A 70 1.24 19.46 9.43
C ARG A 70 0.15 19.23 8.39
N SER A 71 0.51 18.70 7.22
CA SER A 71 -0.43 18.38 6.14
C SER A 71 -1.12 17.03 6.31
N ALA A 72 -0.66 16.19 7.25
CA ALA A 72 -1.26 14.88 7.51
C ALA A 72 -2.78 14.95 7.72
N ILE A 73 -3.27 15.90 8.53
CA ILE A 73 -4.70 16.01 8.87
C ILE A 73 -5.49 16.81 7.83
N ARG A 74 -4.92 17.92 7.32
CA ARG A 74 -5.66 18.93 6.54
C ARG A 74 -5.40 18.88 5.03
N GLY A 75 -4.50 18.01 4.58
CA GLY A 75 -3.96 18.08 3.21
C GLY A 75 -2.97 19.24 3.06
N LEU A 76 -2.48 19.44 1.83
CA LEU A 76 -1.69 20.59 1.44
C LEU A 76 -2.57 21.82 1.16
N GLY A 77 -3.81 21.59 0.71
CA GLY A 77 -4.71 22.64 0.24
C GLY A 77 -4.13 23.31 -1.02
N GLU A 78 -4.17 24.64 -1.08
CA GLU A 78 -3.57 25.41 -2.20
C GLU A 78 -2.05 25.65 -2.05
N LYS A 79 -1.39 24.96 -1.12
CA LYS A 79 0.05 25.15 -0.86
C LYS A 79 0.86 24.14 -1.64
N SER A 80 2.01 24.57 -2.14
CA SER A 80 2.99 23.67 -2.75
C SER A 80 3.56 22.66 -1.74
N ILE A 81 4.06 21.54 -2.27
CA ILE A 81 4.84 20.57 -1.49
C ILE A 81 6.08 21.31 -0.92
N PRO A 82 6.27 21.31 0.41
CA PRO A 82 7.40 21.99 1.05
C PRO A 82 8.75 21.46 0.55
N PRO A 83 9.80 22.32 0.50
CA PRO A 83 11.12 21.92 0.00
C PRO A 83 11.78 20.83 0.84
N ASP A 84 11.46 20.76 2.13
CA ASP A 84 11.95 19.77 3.10
C ASP A 84 11.10 18.50 3.17
N ALA A 85 10.04 18.39 2.37
CA ALA A 85 9.21 17.19 2.31
C ALA A 85 9.94 16.05 1.59
N ASN A 86 9.77 14.81 2.09
CA ASN A 86 10.36 13.62 1.46
C ASN A 86 9.96 13.47 -0.02
N ALA A 87 8.75 13.87 -0.38
CA ALA A 87 8.30 13.88 -1.76
C ALA A 87 9.13 14.80 -2.64
N ARG A 88 9.53 15.98 -2.13
CA ARG A 88 10.38 16.93 -2.86
C ARG A 88 11.84 16.50 -2.90
N ILE A 89 12.35 15.98 -1.78
CA ILE A 89 13.74 15.49 -1.66
C ILE A 89 13.99 14.29 -2.60
N HIS A 90 12.95 13.51 -2.91
CA HIS A 90 13.08 12.28 -3.71
C HIS A 90 12.35 12.33 -5.06
N ASP A 91 11.89 13.50 -5.50
CA ASP A 91 11.12 13.70 -6.73
C ASP A 91 9.98 12.67 -6.88
N VAL A 92 9.16 12.56 -5.83
CA VAL A 92 7.98 11.70 -5.80
C VAL A 92 6.74 12.55 -5.98
N ASP A 93 6.04 12.33 -7.08
CA ASP A 93 4.80 12.99 -7.48
C ASP A 93 3.60 12.03 -7.54
N LYS A 94 3.84 10.73 -7.34
CA LYS A 94 2.83 9.68 -7.40
C LYS A 94 3.01 8.65 -6.30
N VAL A 95 1.90 8.14 -5.81
CA VAL A 95 1.89 7.02 -4.85
C VAL A 95 2.13 5.71 -5.61
N MET A 96 2.97 4.84 -5.04
CA MET A 96 3.28 3.52 -5.58
C MET A 96 2.93 2.42 -4.58
N PRO A 97 2.65 1.17 -5.01
CA PRO A 97 2.27 0.08 -4.11
C PRO A 97 3.21 -0.11 -2.90
N PRO A 98 4.55 -0.05 -3.04
CA PRO A 98 5.47 -0.14 -1.90
C PRO A 98 5.26 0.96 -0.85
N MET A 99 4.89 2.16 -1.27
CA MET A 99 4.60 3.28 -0.38
C MET A 99 3.33 2.99 0.44
N VAL A 100 2.31 2.43 -0.20
CA VAL A 100 1.05 2.03 0.44
C VAL A 100 1.29 0.92 1.45
N GLY A 101 1.99 -0.15 1.04
CA GLY A 101 2.35 -1.25 1.93
C GLY A 101 3.10 -0.76 3.17
N TYR A 102 4.10 0.10 2.97
CA TYR A 102 4.88 0.67 4.08
C TYR A 102 4.03 1.55 5.01
N ALA A 103 3.17 2.41 4.45
CA ALA A 103 2.27 3.26 5.23
C ALA A 103 1.32 2.42 6.08
N VAL A 104 0.71 1.37 5.49
CA VAL A 104 -0.18 0.46 6.21
C VAL A 104 0.56 -0.30 7.31
N SER A 105 1.76 -0.82 7.03
CA SER A 105 2.59 -1.49 8.04
C SER A 105 2.92 -0.57 9.22
N GLN A 106 3.30 0.68 8.94
CA GLN A 106 3.62 1.67 9.98
C GLN A 106 2.40 2.06 10.81
N ALA A 107 1.25 2.29 10.16
CA ALA A 107 -0.01 2.56 10.84
C ALA A 107 -0.40 1.37 11.73
N TYR A 108 -0.30 0.16 11.19
CA TYR A 108 -0.60 -1.08 11.91
C TYR A 108 0.24 -1.19 13.18
N VAL A 109 1.57 -1.06 13.07
CA VAL A 109 2.49 -1.13 14.22
C VAL A 109 2.17 -0.04 15.25
N SER A 110 1.87 1.17 14.81
CA SER A 110 1.57 2.32 15.69
C SER A 110 0.28 2.14 16.50
N MET A 111 -0.64 1.29 16.03
CA MET A 111 -1.91 1.00 16.70
C MET A 111 -1.85 -0.25 17.60
N MET A 112 -0.73 -0.97 17.62
CA MET A 112 -0.61 -2.15 18.46
C MET A 112 -0.42 -1.76 19.93
N PRO A 113 -1.02 -2.51 20.88
CA PRO A 113 -0.60 -2.42 22.26
C PRO A 113 0.90 -2.78 22.35
N ASN A 114 1.62 -2.21 23.33
CA ASN A 114 3.08 -2.34 23.56
C ASN A 114 3.59 -3.79 23.85
N ASP A 115 2.94 -4.80 23.30
CA ASP A 115 3.32 -6.21 23.35
C ASP A 115 4.18 -6.54 22.12
N TRP A 116 5.40 -6.01 22.12
CA TRP A 116 6.37 -6.16 21.04
C TRP A 116 6.82 -7.61 20.83
N ASP A 117 6.58 -8.49 21.82
CA ASP A 117 6.85 -9.93 21.73
C ASP A 117 5.80 -10.67 20.87
N LYS A 118 4.67 -10.02 20.58
CA LYS A 118 3.59 -10.55 19.72
C LYS A 118 3.40 -9.74 18.45
N VAL A 119 4.44 -9.04 17.99
CA VAL A 119 4.40 -8.32 16.70
C VAL A 119 3.89 -9.29 15.63
N PRO A 120 2.69 -9.04 15.06
CA PRO A 120 2.15 -9.85 13.99
C PRO A 120 3.14 -9.83 12.82
N LYS A 121 2.99 -10.75 11.87
CA LYS A 121 3.86 -10.79 10.70
C LYS A 121 3.63 -9.55 9.81
N VAL A 122 4.19 -8.40 10.19
CA VAL A 122 4.10 -7.11 9.47
C VAL A 122 4.63 -7.27 8.05
N LYS A 123 5.66 -8.11 7.90
CA LYS A 123 6.16 -8.53 6.59
C LYS A 123 5.09 -9.20 5.75
N GLU A 124 4.32 -10.13 6.30
CA GLU A 124 3.25 -10.81 5.57
C GLU A 124 2.13 -9.84 5.18
N LEU A 125 1.78 -8.89 6.06
CA LEU A 125 0.85 -7.82 5.72
C LEU A 125 1.36 -6.97 4.55
N TYR A 126 2.64 -6.58 4.59
CA TYR A 126 3.27 -5.83 3.51
C TYR A 126 3.23 -6.62 2.21
N ASP A 127 3.74 -7.86 2.22
CA ASP A 127 3.80 -8.72 1.04
C ASP A 127 2.41 -8.97 0.44
N GLN A 128 1.39 -9.19 1.29
CA GLN A 128 0.01 -9.36 0.87
C GLN A 128 -0.50 -8.12 0.11
N ILE A 129 -0.25 -6.92 0.64
CA ILE A 129 -0.65 -5.67 -0.03
C ILE A 129 0.01 -5.55 -1.40
N ILE A 130 1.31 -5.83 -1.49
CA ILE A 130 2.02 -5.80 -2.78
C ILE A 130 1.41 -6.81 -3.76
N GLN A 131 1.09 -8.01 -3.29
CA GLN A 131 0.43 -9.02 -4.09
C GLN A 131 -0.95 -8.56 -4.59
N ASP A 132 -1.76 -7.92 -3.74
CA ASP A 132 -3.09 -7.44 -4.15
C ASP A 132 -3.01 -6.38 -5.26
N PHE A 133 -2.02 -5.47 -5.16
CA PHE A 133 -1.76 -4.48 -6.20
C PHE A 133 -1.27 -5.12 -7.51
N ALA A 134 -0.57 -6.25 -7.45
CA ALA A 134 -0.14 -7.00 -8.62
C ALA A 134 -1.29 -7.80 -9.26
N ASP A 135 -2.15 -8.42 -8.45
CA ASP A 135 -3.21 -9.32 -8.89
C ASP A 135 -4.40 -8.60 -9.54
N SER A 136 -4.65 -7.34 -9.19
CA SER A 136 -5.76 -6.57 -9.75
C SER A 136 -5.32 -5.20 -10.28
N PRO A 137 -4.76 -5.12 -11.51
CA PRO A 137 -4.25 -3.88 -12.08
C PRO A 137 -5.29 -2.75 -12.20
N VAL A 138 -6.57 -3.10 -12.47
CA VAL A 138 -7.65 -2.11 -12.62
C VAL A 138 -8.00 -1.47 -11.28
N TRP A 139 -8.13 -2.27 -10.23
CA TRP A 139 -8.34 -1.78 -8.88
C TRP A 139 -7.11 -1.00 -8.39
N ALA A 140 -5.92 -1.56 -8.61
CA ALA A 140 -4.64 -0.96 -8.27
C ALA A 140 -4.51 0.46 -8.83
N GLN A 141 -4.76 0.64 -10.13
CA GLN A 141 -4.67 1.95 -10.77
C GLN A 141 -5.64 2.94 -10.13
N LYS A 142 -6.92 2.56 -9.95
CA LYS A 142 -7.93 3.42 -9.33
C LYS A 142 -7.54 3.85 -7.91
N THR A 143 -7.04 2.90 -7.12
CA THR A 143 -6.61 3.16 -5.74
C THR A 143 -5.36 4.03 -5.70
N LEU A 144 -4.37 3.81 -6.56
CA LEU A 144 -3.18 4.65 -6.64
C LEU A 144 -3.49 6.06 -7.14
N ASP A 145 -4.42 6.22 -8.08
CA ASP A 145 -4.87 7.53 -8.56
C ASP A 145 -5.57 8.30 -7.45
N PHE A 146 -6.49 7.63 -6.73
CA PHE A 146 -7.14 8.20 -5.54
C PHE A 146 -6.10 8.64 -4.50
N LEU A 147 -5.17 7.75 -4.14
CA LEU A 147 -4.15 8.06 -3.12
C LEU A 147 -3.20 9.16 -3.58
N THR A 148 -2.82 9.20 -4.85
CA THR A 148 -1.98 10.25 -5.41
C THR A 148 -2.69 11.60 -5.32
N SER A 149 -3.97 11.66 -5.71
CA SER A 149 -4.79 12.85 -5.58
C SER A 149 -4.91 13.30 -4.11
N GLU A 150 -5.18 12.38 -3.19
CA GLU A 150 -5.32 12.71 -1.78
C GLU A 150 -4.01 13.15 -1.13
N VAL A 151 -2.87 12.55 -1.48
CA VAL A 151 -1.59 12.83 -0.81
C VAL A 151 -0.98 14.14 -1.31
N PHE A 152 -1.09 14.41 -2.62
CA PHE A 152 -0.41 15.54 -3.26
C PHE A 152 -1.38 16.65 -3.70
N ASP A 153 -2.69 16.53 -3.46
CA ASP A 153 -3.73 17.49 -3.86
C ASP A 153 -3.67 17.84 -5.36
N GLY A 154 -3.29 16.86 -6.21
CA GLY A 154 -3.12 17.05 -7.66
C GLY A 154 -1.91 17.90 -8.05
N LEU A 155 -1.05 18.27 -7.09
CA LEU A 155 0.18 19.00 -7.35
C LEU A 155 1.26 18.04 -7.83
N ALA A 156 1.79 18.28 -9.02
CA ALA A 156 3.06 17.68 -9.40
C ALA A 156 4.17 18.26 -8.51
N ALA A 157 5.11 17.42 -8.07
CA ALA A 157 6.31 17.91 -7.40
C ALA A 157 7.04 18.87 -8.37
N PRO A 158 7.24 20.16 -8.02
CA PRO A 158 8.08 21.03 -8.82
C PRO A 158 9.50 20.50 -8.75
N ARG A 159 10.15 20.32 -9.91
CA ARG A 159 11.59 20.05 -9.95
C ARG A 159 12.30 21.19 -9.21
N PRO A 160 13.30 20.92 -8.36
CA PRO A 160 14.13 21.98 -7.80
C PRO A 160 14.74 22.79 -8.96
N ASP A 161 14.64 24.11 -8.90
CA ASP A 161 15.53 24.97 -9.71
C ASP A 161 16.97 24.70 -9.23
N ASP A 162 17.88 24.55 -10.20
CA ASP A 162 19.21 23.90 -10.16
C ASP A 162 20.28 24.49 -9.21
N ASP A 163 19.95 25.40 -8.28
CA ASP A 163 20.97 26.28 -7.70
C ASP A 163 21.55 25.87 -6.33
N ASP A 164 21.10 24.79 -5.67
CA ASP A 164 21.67 24.34 -4.38
C ASP A 164 21.69 22.80 -4.21
N VAL A 165 22.35 22.09 -5.14
CA VAL A 165 22.56 20.64 -5.03
C VAL A 165 23.89 20.33 -4.33
N HIS A 166 23.83 19.81 -3.11
CA HIS A 166 24.88 18.93 -2.60
C HIS A 166 24.73 17.57 -3.29
N ASP A 167 25.63 17.31 -4.23
CA ASP A 167 25.66 16.18 -5.16
C ASP A 167 26.07 14.87 -4.46
N ASP A 168 25.23 14.37 -3.55
CA ASP A 168 25.38 13.03 -2.97
C ASP A 168 24.18 12.16 -3.41
N PRO A 169 24.40 11.13 -4.26
CA PRO A 169 23.31 10.34 -4.81
C PRO A 169 22.55 9.61 -3.70
N SER A 170 21.25 9.88 -3.62
CA SER A 170 20.37 9.24 -2.65
C SER A 170 20.38 7.71 -2.81
N PRO A 171 20.40 6.93 -1.70
CA PRO A 171 20.29 5.47 -1.73
C PRO A 171 19.11 4.95 -2.56
N ALA A 172 18.03 5.73 -2.69
CA ALA A 172 16.86 5.39 -3.50
C ALA A 172 17.15 5.39 -5.02
N MET A 173 18.03 6.27 -5.49
CA MET A 173 18.47 6.30 -6.90
C MET A 173 19.29 5.05 -7.24
N ASN A 174 20.15 4.63 -6.30
CA ASN A 174 20.94 3.40 -6.40
C ASN A 174 20.03 2.16 -6.44
N HIS A 175 18.95 2.14 -5.65
CA HIS A 175 18.01 1.03 -5.64
C HIS A 175 17.18 0.93 -6.93
N ARG A 176 16.71 2.07 -7.48
CA ARG A 176 15.99 2.11 -8.76
C ARG A 176 16.86 1.61 -9.92
N ALA A 177 18.14 2.01 -9.96
CA ALA A 177 19.09 1.52 -10.94
C ALA A 177 19.32 0.00 -10.82
N GLN A 178 19.44 -0.51 -9.60
CA GLN A 178 19.59 -1.95 -9.34
C GLN A 178 18.37 -2.76 -9.79
N ILE A 179 17.14 -2.27 -9.54
CA ILE A 179 15.91 -2.93 -9.99
C ILE A 179 15.82 -2.95 -11.52
N ALA A 180 16.17 -1.85 -12.18
CA ALA A 180 16.16 -1.77 -13.64
C ALA A 180 17.19 -2.73 -14.28
N ASP A 181 18.37 -2.86 -13.69
CA ASP A 181 19.40 -3.80 -14.13
C ASP A 181 18.99 -5.26 -13.91
N LEU A 182 18.35 -5.58 -12.78
CA LEU A 182 17.79 -6.91 -12.53
C LEU A 182 16.71 -7.28 -13.56
N ALA A 183 15.77 -6.37 -13.81
CA ALA A 183 14.71 -6.58 -14.80
C ALA A 183 15.26 -6.73 -16.24
N ARG A 184 16.37 -6.06 -16.57
CA ARG A 184 17.07 -6.25 -17.85
C ARG A 184 17.66 -7.65 -17.95
N ARG A 185 18.36 -8.10 -16.90
CA ARG A 185 18.97 -9.44 -16.86
C ARG A 185 17.94 -10.55 -16.93
N GLU A 186 16.82 -10.42 -16.21
CA GLU A 186 15.73 -11.41 -16.26
C GLU A 186 15.11 -11.51 -17.66
N ARG A 187 14.99 -10.40 -18.39
CA ARG A 187 14.52 -10.40 -19.78
C ARG A 187 15.53 -11.04 -20.74
N GLU A 188 16.81 -10.76 -20.55
CA GLU A 188 17.89 -11.38 -21.32
C GLU A 188 17.97 -12.89 -21.08
N GLU A 189 17.85 -13.32 -19.82
CA GLU A 189 17.84 -14.74 -19.43
C GLU A 189 16.58 -15.46 -19.94
N ALA A 190 15.40 -14.84 -19.87
CA ALA A 190 14.17 -15.38 -20.44
C ALA A 190 14.22 -15.50 -21.97
N ALA A 191 14.82 -14.51 -22.65
CA ALA A 191 15.01 -14.55 -24.11
C ALA A 191 16.02 -15.63 -24.52
N ALA A 192 17.10 -15.81 -23.77
CA ALA A 192 18.08 -16.86 -24.00
C ALA A 192 17.49 -18.27 -23.75
N ALA A 193 16.67 -18.43 -22.71
CA ALA A 193 15.97 -19.69 -22.44
C ALA A 193 14.94 -20.03 -23.54
N ALA A 194 14.23 -19.02 -24.06
CA ALA A 194 13.29 -19.20 -25.17
C ALA A 194 14.02 -19.57 -26.48
N ALA A 195 15.18 -18.99 -26.75
CA ALA A 195 16.00 -19.32 -27.91
C ALA A 195 16.57 -20.75 -27.82
N ALA A 196 17.07 -21.16 -26.66
CA ALA A 196 17.58 -22.51 -26.43
C ALA A 196 16.49 -23.59 -26.54
N ALA A 197 15.25 -23.28 -26.12
CA ALA A 197 14.11 -24.17 -26.27
C ALA A 197 13.64 -24.33 -27.74
N ALA A 198 13.90 -23.33 -28.59
CA ALA A 198 13.56 -23.37 -30.01
C ALA A 198 14.57 -24.17 -30.86
N GLU A 199 15.82 -24.32 -30.41
CA GLU A 199 16.85 -25.11 -31.10
C GLU A 199 16.76 -26.62 -30.83
N HIS A 200 15.96 -27.05 -29.85
CA HIS A 200 15.84 -28.45 -29.43
C HIS A 200 14.55 -29.14 -29.91
N ASN A 201 13.83 -28.53 -30.85
CA ASN A 201 12.60 -29.02 -31.48
C ASN A 201 12.74 -29.04 -33.01
#